data_AF-A0AAI8X5G8-F1
#
_entry.id   AF-A0AAI8X5G8-F1
#
_cell.length_a   1.000
_cell.length_b   1.000
_cell.length_c   1.000
_cell.angle_alpha   90.00
_cell.angle_beta   90.00
_cell.angle_gamma   90.00
#
_symmetry.space_group_name_H-M   'P 1'
#
loop_
_entity.id
_entity.type
_entity.pdbx_description
1 polymer ?
#
loop_
_entity_poly.entity_id
_entity_poly.type
_entity_poly.pdbx_seq_one_letter_code
_entity_poly.pdbx_strand_id
1 'polypeptide(L)'
;MAAAANVGGILAQLRHLLGSGGAMTWPPKSFGSSVPAVQSWSGDASTAAHACGDALDARRRALAEAYRAVGPLVDQACHVSTTARAQMDGIIAQWRADKSSLASVANTPVGKAALIHLGALRIQEARGVIADAQGQFTQLAGQVHEITGRLPKSGGQGTITPAGWDHQLPKGPQLPLPETPWEYNIDLTSQEDAGKDGLPWSVPERSALSMTCGRN
;
A
#
# COMPACT_ATOMS: atom_id res chain seq x y z
N MET A 1 5.11 17.70 27.86
CA MET A 1 4.31 18.06 26.67
C MET A 1 4.41 16.98 25.59
N ALA A 2 4.17 15.70 25.93
CA ALA A 2 4.37 14.58 24.99
C ALA A 2 3.06 13.93 24.44
N ALA A 3 1.90 14.14 25.07
CA ALA A 3 0.69 13.37 24.70
C ALA A 3 0.05 13.76 23.35
N ALA A 4 -0.01 15.04 22.98
CA ALA A 4 -0.54 15.46 21.68
C ALA A 4 0.45 15.18 20.52
N ALA A 5 1.73 15.00 20.83
CA ALA A 5 2.78 14.61 19.89
C ALA A 5 2.69 13.13 19.50
N ASN A 6 2.20 12.26 20.40
CA ASN A 6 2.13 10.82 20.14
C ASN A 6 1.04 10.46 19.11
N VAL A 7 -0.15 11.07 19.15
CA VAL A 7 -1.21 10.79 18.14
C VAL A 7 -0.72 11.12 16.74
N GLY A 8 -0.03 12.26 16.56
CA GLY A 8 0.56 12.62 15.27
C GLY A 8 1.62 11.62 14.81
N GLY A 9 2.47 11.16 15.72
CA GLY A 9 3.47 10.12 15.47
C GLY A 9 2.84 8.77 15.10
N ILE A 10 1.82 8.32 15.83
CA ILE A 10 1.07 7.09 15.57
C ILE A 10 0.42 7.16 14.19
N LEU A 11 -0.28 8.26 13.85
CA LEU A 11 -0.91 8.40 12.54
C LEU A 11 0.12 8.40 11.40
N ALA A 12 1.29 9.03 11.61
CA ALA A 12 2.39 8.98 10.66
C ALA A 12 2.95 7.55 10.51
N GLN A 13 3.14 6.82 11.61
CA GLN A 13 3.59 5.42 11.59
C GLN A 13 2.59 4.51 10.87
N LEU A 14 1.29 4.67 11.14
CA LEU A 14 0.21 3.94 10.48
C LEU A 14 0.19 4.23 8.96
N ARG A 15 0.42 5.49 8.56
CA ARG A 15 0.57 5.85 7.15
C ARG A 15 1.79 5.18 6.51
N HIS A 16 2.91 5.06 7.23
CA HIS A 16 4.11 4.39 6.74
C HIS A 16 3.91 2.89 6.46
N LEU A 17 3.00 2.22 7.19
CA LEU A 17 2.67 0.81 6.93
C LEU A 17 2.05 0.59 5.54
N LEU A 18 1.45 1.63 4.94
CA LEU A 18 0.86 1.58 3.59
C LEU A 18 1.90 1.75 2.46
N GLY A 19 3.20 1.72 2.78
CA GLY A 19 4.28 1.73 1.78
C GLY A 19 4.54 3.12 1.18
N SER A 20 4.88 3.19 -0.12
CA SER A 20 5.12 4.45 -0.85
C SER A 20 3.99 4.84 -1.80
N GLY A 21 3.12 3.90 -2.16
CA GLY A 21 2.03 4.12 -3.12
C GLY A 21 2.49 4.36 -4.56
N GLY A 22 3.74 4.03 -4.90
CA GLY A 22 4.23 4.13 -6.27
C GLY A 22 3.44 3.23 -7.21
N ALA A 23 3.13 3.72 -8.41
CA ALA A 23 2.48 2.93 -9.44
C ALA A 23 3.36 1.73 -9.78
N MET A 24 2.86 0.52 -9.49
CA MET A 24 3.49 -0.70 -9.95
C MET A 24 2.94 -1.01 -11.34
N THR A 25 3.81 -1.06 -12.34
CA THR A 25 3.41 -1.45 -13.68
C THR A 25 3.58 -2.94 -13.85
N TRP A 26 2.51 -3.67 -14.17
CA TRP A 26 2.58 -5.07 -14.56
C TRP A 26 3.22 -5.17 -15.97
N PRO A 27 4.44 -5.69 -16.11
CA PRO A 27 5.17 -5.59 -17.36
C PRO A 27 4.53 -6.46 -18.46
N PRO A 28 4.73 -6.17 -19.74
CA PRO A 28 4.40 -7.13 -20.80
C PRO A 28 5.32 -8.35 -20.72
N LYS A 29 4.78 -9.56 -20.93
CA LYS A 29 5.55 -10.81 -21.00
C LYS A 29 5.13 -11.65 -22.20
N SER A 30 6.11 -12.19 -22.92
CA SER A 30 5.91 -13.16 -24.00
C SER A 30 6.17 -14.58 -23.49
N PHE A 31 5.41 -15.56 -23.99
CA PHE A 31 5.49 -16.96 -23.59
C PHE A 31 5.93 -17.88 -24.74
N GLY A 32 6.55 -17.32 -25.77
CA GLY A 32 6.96 -18.02 -26.98
C GLY A 32 5.86 -18.14 -28.03
N SER A 33 6.20 -18.72 -29.18
CA SER A 33 5.31 -18.94 -30.32
C SER A 33 5.02 -20.42 -30.55
N SER A 34 4.01 -20.71 -31.37
CA SER A 34 3.69 -22.09 -31.77
C SER A 34 4.85 -22.75 -32.50
N VAL A 35 5.02 -24.06 -32.31
CA VAL A 35 6.05 -24.85 -32.98
C VAL A 35 5.57 -25.20 -34.40
N PRO A 36 6.28 -24.80 -35.46
CA PRO A 36 5.84 -25.09 -36.83
C PRO A 36 5.92 -26.59 -37.14
N ALA A 37 4.91 -27.11 -37.85
CA ALA A 37 4.84 -28.49 -38.29
C ALA A 37 5.82 -28.76 -39.45
N VAL A 38 6.57 -29.87 -39.37
CA VAL A 38 7.47 -30.34 -40.44
C VAL A 38 6.74 -31.36 -41.31
N GLN A 39 6.17 -30.90 -42.43
CA GLN A 39 5.27 -31.70 -43.27
C GLN A 39 5.91 -32.94 -43.93
N SER A 40 7.24 -32.92 -44.08
CA SER A 40 7.98 -34.03 -44.71
C SER A 40 8.36 -35.15 -43.76
N TRP A 41 8.10 -35.01 -42.44
CA TRP A 41 8.47 -35.99 -41.44
C TRP A 41 7.26 -36.77 -40.95
N SER A 42 7.28 -38.10 -41.11
CA SER A 42 6.17 -38.99 -40.76
C SER A 42 6.62 -40.19 -39.92
N GLY A 43 5.65 -40.93 -39.36
CA GLY A 43 5.87 -42.08 -38.48
C GLY A 43 5.65 -41.76 -37.00
N ASP A 44 5.76 -42.78 -36.14
CA ASP A 44 5.41 -42.68 -34.71
C ASP A 44 6.16 -41.57 -33.97
N ALA A 45 7.43 -41.35 -34.32
CA ALA A 45 8.24 -40.27 -33.75
C ALA A 45 7.71 -38.88 -34.13
N SER A 46 7.23 -38.72 -35.37
CA SER A 46 6.60 -37.47 -35.83
C SER A 46 5.29 -37.23 -35.08
N THR A 47 4.42 -38.25 -34.97
CA THR A 47 3.18 -38.17 -34.18
C THR A 47 3.44 -37.77 -32.71
N ALA A 48 4.44 -38.39 -32.08
CA ALA A 48 4.82 -38.07 -30.71
C ALA A 48 5.37 -36.65 -30.58
N ALA A 49 6.16 -36.18 -31.55
CA ALA A 49 6.67 -34.81 -31.56
C ALA A 49 5.55 -33.78 -31.74
N HIS A 50 4.57 -34.03 -32.60
CA HIS A 50 3.38 -33.18 -32.76
C HIS A 50 2.56 -33.12 -31.47
N ALA A 51 2.28 -34.26 -30.84
CA ALA A 51 1.58 -34.30 -29.57
C ALA A 51 2.32 -33.53 -28.46
N CYS A 52 3.66 -33.59 -28.45
CA CYS A 52 4.49 -32.82 -27.52
C CYS A 52 4.42 -31.30 -27.82
N GLY A 53 4.45 -30.91 -29.09
CA GLY A 53 4.28 -29.53 -29.54
C GLY A 53 2.93 -28.94 -29.12
N ASP A 54 1.85 -29.68 -29.36
CA ASP A 54 0.49 -29.29 -28.96
C ASP A 54 0.37 -29.11 -27.45
N ALA A 55 0.96 -30.04 -26.67
CA ALA A 55 0.97 -29.94 -25.22
C ALA A 55 1.76 -28.73 -24.71
N LEU A 56 2.89 -28.40 -25.35
CA LEU A 56 3.68 -27.22 -25.02
C LEU A 56 2.91 -25.93 -25.35
N ASP A 57 2.26 -25.86 -26.51
CA ASP A 57 1.48 -24.71 -26.92
C ASP A 57 0.22 -24.51 -26.05
N ALA A 58 -0.40 -25.60 -25.59
CA ALA A 58 -1.47 -25.53 -24.59
C ALA A 58 -0.98 -24.94 -23.27
N ARG A 59 0.19 -25.37 -22.77
CA ARG A 59 0.80 -24.83 -21.54
C ARG A 59 1.16 -23.35 -21.66
N ARG A 60 1.74 -22.94 -22.79
CA ARG A 60 2.06 -21.52 -23.07
C ARG A 60 0.80 -20.66 -23.08
N ARG A 61 -0.28 -21.14 -23.70
CA ARG A 61 -1.58 -20.44 -23.70
C ARG A 61 -2.16 -20.28 -22.30
N ALA A 62 -2.18 -21.35 -21.50
CA ALA A 62 -2.66 -21.30 -20.12
C ALA A 62 -1.85 -20.30 -19.26
N LEU A 63 -0.52 -20.30 -19.41
CA LEU A 63 0.34 -19.35 -18.70
C LEU A 63 0.10 -17.90 -19.15
N ALA A 64 -0.05 -17.67 -20.45
CA ALA A 64 -0.34 -16.35 -21.00
C ALA A 64 -1.71 -15.82 -20.56
N GLU A 65 -2.70 -16.69 -20.40
CA GLU A 65 -4.02 -16.34 -19.87
C GLU A 65 -3.96 -15.99 -18.39
N ALA A 66 -3.34 -16.83 -17.56
CA ALA A 66 -3.14 -16.55 -16.14
C ALA A 66 -2.38 -15.23 -15.93
N TYR A 67 -1.32 -14.99 -16.71
CA TYR A 67 -0.55 -13.75 -16.65
C TYR A 67 -1.40 -12.50 -16.95
N ARG A 68 -2.25 -12.58 -17.98
CA ARG A 68 -3.19 -11.50 -18.33
C ARG A 68 -4.26 -11.29 -17.27
N ALA A 69 -4.73 -12.36 -16.64
CA ALA A 69 -5.73 -12.29 -15.58
C ALA A 69 -5.18 -11.67 -14.28
N VAL A 70 -3.89 -11.85 -13.97
CA VAL A 70 -3.26 -11.25 -12.77
C VAL A 70 -3.03 -9.75 -12.91
N GLY A 71 -2.77 -9.24 -14.11
CA GLY A 71 -2.47 -7.82 -14.34
C GLY A 71 -3.46 -6.85 -13.68
N PRO A 72 -4.78 -6.97 -13.95
CA PRO A 72 -5.80 -6.13 -13.30
C PRO A 72 -5.82 -6.23 -11.77
N LEU A 73 -5.44 -7.36 -11.18
CA LEU A 73 -5.39 -7.53 -9.72
C LEU A 73 -4.24 -6.73 -9.10
N VAL A 74 -3.12 -6.62 -9.82
CA VAL A 74 -1.99 -5.78 -9.41
C VAL A 74 -2.34 -4.29 -9.50
N ASP A 75 -3.05 -3.90 -10.57
CA ASP A 75 -3.55 -2.52 -10.70
C ASP A 75 -4.53 -2.18 -9.57
N GLN A 76 -5.43 -3.11 -9.23
CA GLN A 76 -6.35 -2.96 -8.09
C GLN A 76 -5.58 -2.84 -6.77
N ALA A 77 -4.57 -3.67 -6.52
CA ALA A 77 -3.74 -3.58 -5.31
C ALA A 77 -3.03 -2.22 -5.19
N CYS A 78 -2.57 -1.65 -6.32
CA CYS A 78 -2.03 -0.29 -6.34
C CYS A 78 -3.10 0.73 -5.96
N HIS A 79 -4.31 0.60 -6.52
CA HIS A 79 -5.42 1.48 -6.19
C HIS A 79 -5.77 1.44 -4.70
N VAL A 80 -5.88 0.25 -4.09
CA VAL A 80 -6.11 0.07 -2.65
C VAL A 80 -5.08 0.85 -1.83
N SER A 81 -3.79 0.69 -2.16
CA SER A 81 -2.70 1.41 -1.47
C SER A 81 -2.87 2.93 -1.57
N THR A 82 -3.13 3.44 -2.78
CA THR A 82 -3.27 4.90 -3.01
C THR A 82 -4.48 5.48 -2.28
N THR A 83 -5.61 4.78 -2.30
CA THR A 83 -6.85 5.21 -1.62
C THR A 83 -6.69 5.21 -0.11
N ALA A 84 -6.13 4.15 0.48
CA ALA A 84 -5.89 4.09 1.92
C ALA A 84 -4.95 5.20 2.40
N ARG A 85 -3.92 5.54 1.60
CA ARG A 85 -3.01 6.67 1.90
C ARG A 85 -3.73 8.00 1.88
N ALA A 86 -4.57 8.24 0.88
CA ALA A 86 -5.36 9.47 0.78
C ALA A 86 -6.31 9.62 1.98
N GLN A 87 -6.93 8.53 2.42
CA GLN A 87 -7.77 8.51 3.63
C GLN A 87 -6.95 8.81 4.89
N MET A 88 -5.77 8.19 5.05
CA MET A 88 -4.85 8.49 6.15
C MET A 88 -4.40 9.96 6.17
N ASP A 89 -4.14 10.56 5.01
CA ASP A 89 -3.84 11.99 4.91
C ASP A 89 -5.00 12.85 5.38
N GLY A 90 -6.23 12.48 5.01
CA GLY A 90 -7.45 13.13 5.48
C GLY A 90 -7.57 13.08 7.00
N ILE A 91 -7.34 11.92 7.62
CA ILE A 91 -7.39 11.75 9.08
C ILE A 91 -6.30 12.60 9.77
N ILE A 92 -5.08 12.62 9.22
CA ILE A 92 -3.99 13.46 9.74
C ILE A 92 -4.33 14.94 9.65
N ALA A 93 -4.90 15.39 8.53
CA ALA A 93 -5.33 16.76 8.34
C ALA A 93 -6.44 17.12 9.34
N GLN A 94 -7.42 16.23 9.52
CA GLN A 94 -8.50 16.43 10.48
C GLN A 94 -7.99 16.50 11.92
N TRP A 95 -7.03 15.64 12.31
CA TRP A 95 -6.40 15.74 13.64
C TRP A 95 -5.70 17.09 13.86
N ARG A 96 -5.04 17.64 12.84
CA ARG A 96 -4.45 18.99 12.92
C ARG A 96 -5.52 20.06 13.08
N ALA A 97 -6.64 19.95 12.36
CA ALA A 97 -7.77 20.85 12.49
C ALA A 97 -8.40 20.78 13.90
N ASP A 98 -8.61 19.58 14.43
CA ASP A 98 -9.14 19.34 15.78
C ASP A 98 -8.25 19.97 16.87
N LYS A 99 -6.91 19.90 16.72
CA LYS A 99 -5.99 20.60 17.62
C LYS A 99 -6.10 22.12 17.49
N SER A 100 -6.24 22.63 16.28
CA SER A 100 -6.33 24.09 16.05
C SER A 100 -7.62 24.68 16.63
N SER A 101 -8.75 23.97 16.55
CA SER A 101 -10.03 24.44 17.08
C SER A 101 -10.05 24.50 18.61
N LEU A 102 -9.25 23.64 19.27
CA LEU A 102 -9.12 23.59 20.72
C LEU A 102 -7.96 24.42 21.26
N ALA A 103 -7.21 25.15 20.42
CA ALA A 103 -5.97 25.82 20.82
C ALA A 103 -6.13 26.78 22.01
N SER A 104 -7.24 27.53 22.07
CA SER A 104 -7.51 28.49 23.15
C SER A 104 -7.79 27.83 24.51
N VAL A 105 -8.27 26.59 24.51
CA VAL A 105 -8.67 25.85 25.71
C VAL A 105 -7.77 24.65 26.00
N ALA A 106 -6.77 24.38 25.17
CA ALA A 106 -5.95 23.17 25.20
C ALA A 106 -5.24 22.94 26.56
N ASN A 107 -4.94 24.00 27.30
CA ASN A 107 -4.27 23.91 28.60
C ASN A 107 -5.23 23.70 29.78
N THR A 108 -6.54 23.82 29.55
CA THR A 108 -7.56 23.55 30.57
C THR A 108 -7.81 22.05 30.72
N PRO A 109 -8.27 21.55 31.88
CA PRO A 109 -8.65 20.16 32.05
C PRO A 109 -9.67 19.68 31.00
N VAL A 110 -10.65 20.54 30.68
CA VAL A 110 -11.69 20.25 29.67
C VAL A 110 -11.09 20.12 28.27
N GLY A 111 -10.22 21.05 27.87
CA GLY A 111 -9.53 20.99 26.58
C GLY A 111 -8.61 19.78 26.44
N LYS A 112 -7.90 19.39 27.51
CA LYS A 112 -7.08 18.17 27.54
C LYS A 112 -7.94 16.91 27.35
N ALA A 113 -9.06 16.82 28.06
CA ALA A 113 -9.99 15.69 27.92
C ALA A 113 -10.57 15.62 26.49
N ALA A 114 -10.94 16.76 25.90
CA ALA A 114 -11.42 16.82 24.52
C ALA A 114 -10.36 16.37 23.50
N LEU A 115 -9.10 16.81 23.66
CA LEU A 115 -7.99 16.38 22.81
C LEU A 115 -7.71 14.87 22.90
N ILE A 116 -7.79 14.29 24.10
CA ILE A 116 -7.64 12.84 24.28
C ILE A 116 -8.75 12.08 23.57
N HIS A 117 -10.00 12.53 23.74
CA HIS A 117 -11.15 11.91 23.11
C HIS A 117 -11.07 11.97 21.58
N LEU A 118 -10.80 13.14 21.01
CA LEU A 118 -10.64 13.31 19.57
C LEU A 118 -9.43 12.53 19.03
N GLY A 119 -8.31 12.51 19.77
CA GLY A 119 -7.13 11.72 19.40
C GLY A 119 -7.44 10.22 19.32
N ALA A 120 -8.18 9.69 20.29
CA ALA A 120 -8.62 8.30 20.29
C ALA A 120 -9.54 8.01 19.10
N LEU A 121 -10.47 8.92 18.77
CA LEU A 121 -11.35 8.79 17.60
C LEU A 121 -10.53 8.69 16.30
N ARG A 122 -9.56 9.59 16.08
CA ARG A 122 -8.71 9.58 14.87
C ARG A 122 -7.87 8.31 14.74
N ILE A 123 -7.38 7.78 15.87
CA ILE A 123 -6.66 6.50 15.87
C ILE A 123 -7.58 5.34 15.48
N GLN A 124 -8.83 5.34 15.94
CA GLN A 124 -9.80 4.30 15.56
C GLN A 124 -10.15 4.37 14.07
N GLU A 125 -10.38 5.57 13.53
CA GLU A 125 -10.60 5.76 12.09
C GLU A 125 -9.41 5.26 11.26
N ALA A 126 -8.18 5.60 11.67
CA ALA A 126 -6.96 5.15 11.00
C ALA A 126 -6.79 3.62 11.03
N ARG A 127 -7.15 2.98 12.14
CA ARG A 127 -7.16 1.52 12.24
C ARG A 127 -8.18 0.90 11.29
N GLY A 128 -9.36 1.50 11.16
CA GLY A 128 -10.39 1.09 10.20
C GLY A 128 -9.86 1.09 8.77
N VAL A 129 -9.25 2.19 8.34
CA VAL A 129 -8.63 2.31 7.01
C VAL A 129 -7.61 1.20 6.73
N ILE A 130 -6.77 0.88 7.71
CA ILE A 130 -5.77 -0.19 7.56
C ILE A 130 -6.43 -1.57 7.50
N ALA A 131 -7.41 -1.85 8.36
CA ALA A 131 -8.12 -3.12 8.35
C ALA A 131 -8.86 -3.36 7.02
N ASP A 132 -9.51 -2.32 6.49
CA ASP A 132 -10.20 -2.38 5.21
C ASP A 132 -9.21 -2.65 4.06
N ALA A 133 -8.07 -1.96 4.05
CA ALA A 133 -7.02 -2.20 3.07
C ALA A 133 -6.48 -3.64 3.14
N GLN A 134 -6.23 -4.15 4.36
CA GLN A 134 -5.80 -5.54 4.59
C GLN A 134 -6.83 -6.56 4.07
N GLY A 135 -8.12 -6.32 4.31
CA GLY A 135 -9.20 -7.16 3.80
C GLY A 135 -9.18 -7.23 2.27
N GLN A 136 -9.05 -6.08 1.61
CA GLN A 136 -8.98 -6.01 0.14
C GLN A 136 -7.74 -6.72 -0.41
N PHE A 137 -6.56 -6.54 0.19
CA PHE A 137 -5.36 -7.28 -0.22
C PHE A 137 -5.51 -8.78 -0.06
N THR A 138 -6.14 -9.24 1.03
CA THR A 138 -6.38 -10.67 1.26
C THR A 138 -7.29 -11.24 0.17
N GLN A 139 -8.34 -10.52 -0.21
CA GLN A 139 -9.22 -10.91 -1.30
C GLN A 139 -8.48 -11.00 -2.65
N LEU A 140 -7.69 -9.99 -2.98
CA LEU A 140 -6.90 -9.96 -4.22
C LEU A 140 -5.88 -11.11 -4.25
N ALA A 141 -5.21 -11.38 -3.13
CA ALA A 141 -4.29 -12.50 -2.99
C ALA A 141 -5.01 -13.86 -3.21
N GLY A 142 -6.23 -14.01 -2.68
CA GLY A 142 -7.08 -15.18 -2.93
C GLY A 142 -7.39 -15.38 -4.42
N GLN A 143 -7.70 -14.29 -5.13
CA GLN A 143 -7.96 -14.34 -6.58
C GLN A 143 -6.71 -14.73 -7.39
N VAL A 144 -5.54 -14.18 -7.04
CA VAL A 144 -4.27 -14.59 -7.65
C VAL A 144 -3.99 -16.07 -7.39
N HIS A 145 -4.24 -16.55 -6.17
CA HIS A 145 -4.07 -17.95 -5.81
C HIS A 145 -4.98 -18.86 -6.64
N GLU A 146 -6.24 -18.47 -6.84
CA GLU A 146 -7.18 -19.21 -7.68
C GLU A 146 -6.74 -19.27 -9.15
N ILE A 147 -6.31 -18.13 -9.73
CA ILE A 147 -5.81 -18.06 -11.11
C ILE A 147 -4.59 -18.97 -11.29
N THR A 148 -3.63 -18.88 -10.37
CA THR A 148 -2.38 -19.66 -10.45
C THR A 148 -2.60 -21.14 -10.13
N GLY A 149 -3.58 -21.48 -9.29
CA GLY A 149 -3.96 -22.86 -8.98
C GLY A 149 -4.56 -23.63 -10.17
N ARG A 150 -5.10 -22.92 -11.17
CA ARG A 150 -5.63 -23.49 -12.43
C ARG A 150 -4.54 -23.81 -13.46
N LEU A 151 -3.30 -23.37 -13.23
CA LEU A 151 -2.21 -23.65 -14.16
C LEU A 151 -1.89 -25.16 -14.20
N PRO A 152 -1.55 -25.72 -15.38
CA PRO A 152 -1.16 -27.12 -15.48
C PRO A 152 0.02 -27.41 -14.55
N LYS A 153 -0.19 -28.29 -13.57
CA LYS A 153 0.90 -28.78 -12.72
C LYS A 153 1.81 -29.65 -13.59
N SER A 154 3.10 -29.33 -13.61
CA SER A 154 4.08 -30.22 -14.25
C SER A 154 4.04 -31.57 -13.51
N GLY A 155 4.04 -32.69 -14.22
CA GLY A 155 3.95 -34.05 -13.67
C GLY A 155 5.16 -34.51 -12.84
N GLY A 156 5.84 -33.59 -12.16
CA GLY A 156 6.83 -33.87 -11.11
C GLY A 156 6.51 -32.95 -9.93
N GLN A 157 6.58 -33.49 -8.73
CA GLN A 157 6.29 -32.83 -7.45
C GLN A 157 6.97 -31.46 -7.33
N GLY A 158 6.30 -30.43 -7.81
CA GLY A 158 6.62 -29.04 -7.59
C GLY A 158 5.34 -28.38 -7.15
N THR A 159 5.03 -28.49 -5.86
CA THR A 159 4.06 -27.60 -5.24
C THR A 159 4.56 -26.19 -5.53
N ILE A 160 3.82 -25.43 -6.35
CA ILE A 160 3.98 -23.98 -6.38
C ILE A 160 3.43 -23.52 -5.05
N THR A 161 4.29 -23.53 -4.03
CA THR A 161 3.98 -22.88 -2.77
C THR A 161 3.95 -21.39 -3.10
N PRO A 162 2.80 -20.68 -2.97
CA PRO A 162 2.86 -19.24 -2.96
C PRO A 162 3.94 -18.84 -1.96
N ALA A 163 4.85 -17.93 -2.34
CA ALA A 163 5.84 -17.41 -1.41
C ALA A 163 5.08 -17.04 -0.13
N GLY A 164 5.44 -17.72 0.96
CA GLY A 164 4.65 -17.75 2.17
C GLY A 164 4.26 -16.34 2.60
N TRP A 165 2.97 -16.06 2.59
CA TRP A 165 2.38 -15.05 3.47
C TRP A 165 2.27 -15.60 4.90
N ASP A 166 2.99 -16.68 5.21
CA ASP A 166 3.17 -17.29 6.53
C ASP A 166 4.12 -16.49 7.43
N HIS A 167 4.72 -15.42 6.89
CA HIS A 167 5.24 -14.36 7.70
C HIS A 167 4.05 -13.80 8.47
N GLN A 168 3.93 -14.24 9.72
CA GLN A 168 3.39 -13.45 10.82
C GLN A 168 3.57 -12.00 10.43
N LEU A 169 2.46 -11.31 10.12
CA LEU A 169 2.43 -9.85 10.09
C LEU A 169 3.37 -9.39 11.20
N PRO A 170 4.32 -8.47 10.97
CA PRO A 170 5.13 -7.94 12.06
C PRO A 170 4.14 -7.67 13.18
N LYS A 171 4.25 -8.40 14.29
CA LYS A 171 3.39 -8.15 15.43
C LYS A 171 3.61 -6.68 15.69
N GLY A 172 2.58 -5.86 15.40
CA GLY A 172 2.64 -4.44 15.71
C GLY A 172 3.15 -4.35 17.14
N PRO A 173 4.04 -3.40 17.46
CA PRO A 173 4.70 -3.36 18.77
C PRO A 173 3.66 -3.69 19.84
N GLN A 174 3.88 -4.79 20.57
CA GLN A 174 3.00 -5.14 21.67
C GLN A 174 3.19 -4.03 22.69
N LEU A 175 2.30 -3.04 22.64
CA LEU A 175 2.13 -2.13 23.75
C LEU A 175 1.74 -3.03 24.91
N PRO A 176 2.51 -3.07 26.02
CA PRO A 176 2.09 -3.82 27.18
C PRO A 176 0.66 -3.40 27.52
N LEU A 177 -0.20 -4.40 27.74
CA LEU A 177 -1.51 -4.14 28.30
C LEU A 177 -1.26 -3.44 29.64
N PRO A 178 -1.77 -2.22 29.84
CA PRO A 178 -1.52 -1.51 31.08
C PRO A 178 -2.17 -2.30 32.21
N GLU A 179 -1.40 -2.66 33.24
CA GLU A 179 -1.90 -3.41 34.39
C GLU A 179 -2.94 -2.59 35.18
N THR A 180 -2.95 -1.26 34.95
CA THR A 180 -3.98 -0.34 35.40
C THR A 180 -4.33 0.74 34.35
N PRO A 181 -5.61 1.14 34.18
CA PRO A 181 -6.08 2.08 33.15
C PRO A 181 -5.43 3.49 33.07
N TRP A 182 -4.41 3.82 33.86
CA TRP A 182 -3.81 5.17 33.95
C TRP A 182 -2.27 5.19 33.85
N GLU A 183 -1.61 4.08 33.49
CA GLU A 183 -0.15 3.95 33.56
C GLU A 183 0.64 4.53 32.36
N TYR A 184 0.00 5.30 31.48
CA TYR A 184 0.75 6.21 30.61
C TYR A 184 1.08 7.46 31.42
N ASN A 185 2.29 7.51 31.98
CA ASN A 185 2.78 8.69 32.68
C ASN A 185 3.02 9.81 31.66
N ILE A 186 1.97 10.60 31.42
CA ILE A 186 1.95 11.75 30.51
C ILE A 186 2.71 12.87 31.22
N ASP A 187 3.97 13.07 30.87
CA ASP A 187 4.69 14.25 31.32
C ASP A 187 4.21 15.51 30.53
N LEU A 188 3.78 16.55 31.26
CA LEU A 188 2.91 17.63 30.78
C LEU A 188 3.62 18.99 30.60
N THR A 189 4.95 19.11 30.70
CA THR A 189 5.61 20.44 30.82
C THR A 189 6.62 20.94 29.76
N SER A 190 7.12 20.16 28.78
CA SER A 190 8.15 20.69 27.82
C SER A 190 7.74 21.71 26.74
N GLN A 191 8.26 22.93 26.88
CA GLN A 191 8.07 24.12 26.06
C GLN A 191 9.23 24.30 25.04
N GLU A 192 9.14 23.79 23.80
CA GLU A 192 10.03 24.08 22.64
C GLU A 192 9.20 23.78 21.36
N ASP A 193 9.02 24.57 20.30
CA ASP A 193 9.82 25.63 19.66
C ASP A 193 8.95 26.79 19.15
N ALA A 194 9.27 28.00 19.59
CA ALA A 194 9.01 29.23 18.86
C ALA A 194 10.36 29.77 18.38
N GLY A 195 10.67 29.53 17.10
CA GLY A 195 11.68 30.26 16.34
C GLY A 195 13.14 29.83 16.53
N LYS A 196 13.69 29.11 15.54
CA LYS A 196 14.90 29.53 14.79
C LYS A 196 15.28 28.52 13.71
N ASP A 197 15.53 29.07 12.52
CA ASP A 197 16.53 28.66 11.53
C ASP A 197 16.26 27.43 10.63
N GLY A 198 15.92 27.71 9.36
CA GLY A 198 16.46 26.99 8.20
C GLY A 198 15.56 25.97 7.50
N LEU A 199 14.60 26.42 6.67
CA LEU A 199 13.98 25.58 5.62
C LEU A 199 14.65 25.85 4.26
N PRO A 200 15.30 24.86 3.61
CA PRO A 200 15.70 24.96 2.21
C PRO A 200 14.66 24.29 1.32
N TRP A 201 13.58 24.98 1.00
CA TRP A 201 12.86 24.75 -0.26
C TRP A 201 12.06 26.02 -0.61
N SER A 202 12.63 26.85 -1.47
CA SER A 202 11.93 27.96 -2.08
C SER A 202 10.93 27.44 -3.11
N VAL A 203 9.69 27.90 -2.99
CA VAL A 203 8.66 27.82 -4.03
C VAL A 203 9.01 28.82 -5.14
N PRO A 204 8.97 28.48 -6.43
CA PRO A 204 9.10 29.48 -7.48
C PRO A 204 7.80 30.29 -7.60
N GLU A 205 7.90 31.59 -7.29
CA GLU A 205 6.89 32.61 -7.56
C GLU A 205 6.68 32.77 -9.08
N ARG A 206 5.41 32.66 -9.51
CA ARG A 206 4.98 33.16 -10.82
C ARG A 206 4.92 34.68 -10.74
N SER A 207 5.85 35.36 -11.42
CA SER A 207 5.71 36.79 -11.73
C SER A 207 5.33 36.97 -13.19
N ALA A 208 4.23 37.69 -13.39
CA ALA A 208 3.68 38.12 -14.66
C ALA A 208 4.66 39.04 -15.40
N LEU A 209 4.94 38.75 -16.67
CA LEU A 209 5.60 39.67 -17.58
C LEU A 209 4.56 40.64 -18.15
N SER A 210 4.55 41.87 -17.61
CA SER A 210 4.03 43.04 -18.32
C SER A 210 5.00 43.40 -19.45
N MET A 211 4.45 43.48 -20.66
CA MET A 211 5.14 43.81 -21.89
C MET A 211 4.91 45.29 -22.17
N THR A 212 5.93 46.13 -22.01
CA THR A 212 5.90 47.55 -22.40
C THR A 212 6.99 47.86 -23.44
N CYS A 213 6.56 48.56 -24.49
CA CYS A 213 7.30 49.08 -25.64
C CYS A 213 8.53 49.92 -25.29
N GLY A 214 9.54 49.92 -26.18
CA GLY A 214 10.63 50.88 -26.17
C GLY A 214 11.52 50.81 -27.42
N ARG A 215 11.36 51.81 -28.29
CA ARG A 215 11.98 52.05 -29.62
C ARG A 215 13.50 52.29 -29.55
N ASN A 216 14.21 51.95 -30.63
CA ASN A 216 15.11 52.85 -31.35
C ASN A 216 15.08 52.50 -32.84
#